data_AF-W8YLI5-F1
#
_entry.id   AF-W8YLI5-F1
#
_cell.length_a   1.000
_cell.length_b   1.000
_cell.length_c   1.000
_cell.angle_alpha   90.00
_cell.angle_beta   90.00
_cell.angle_gamma   90.00
#
_symmetry.space_group_name_H-M   'P 1'
#
loop_
_entity.id
_entity.type
_entity.pdbx_description
1 polymer ?
#
loop_
_entity_poly.entity_id
_entity_poly.type
_entity_poly.pdbx_seq_one_letter_code
_entity_poly.pdbx_strand_id
1 'polypeptide(L)'
;MTHNTKLRVILGTLDSGHRGEICVLIDKVSLVKGELMKPQQLEKGTCIAQGVIVPVETAHFVEVDELSDSGRGVGGFGSTGIRRANKQ
;
A
#
# COMPACT_ATOMS: atom_id res chain seq x y z
N MET A 1 4.31 7.67 -3.72
CA MET A 1 5.36 8.21 -2.82
C MET A 1 5.10 9.70 -2.67
N THR A 2 5.01 10.23 -1.46
CA THR A 2 4.98 11.69 -1.25
C THR A 2 6.31 12.27 -1.73
N HIS A 3 6.31 12.94 -2.87
CA HIS A 3 7.54 13.34 -3.57
C HIS A 3 8.43 14.26 -2.71
N ASN A 4 7.84 15.06 -1.82
CA ASN A 4 8.51 16.16 -1.13
C ASN A 4 8.67 15.93 0.38
N THR A 5 8.25 14.78 0.92
CA THR A 5 8.28 14.50 2.37
C THR A 5 8.78 13.09 2.66
N LYS A 6 9.29 12.86 3.88
CA LYS A 6 9.64 11.52 4.38
C LYS A 6 8.44 10.80 5.03
N LEU A 7 7.26 11.40 4.98
CA LEU A 7 6.02 10.81 5.45
C LEU A 7 5.46 9.88 4.39
N ARG A 8 5.36 8.59 4.65
CA ARG A 8 4.64 7.66 3.80
C ARG A 8 3.23 7.51 4.34
N VAL A 9 2.25 7.68 3.45
CA VAL A 9 0.85 7.38 3.73
C VAL A 9 0.65 5.89 3.47
N ILE A 10 0.16 5.18 4.48
CA ILE A 10 -0.21 3.78 4.38
C ILE A 10 -1.64 3.71 3.86
N LEU A 11 -1.89 2.84 2.88
CA LEU A 11 -3.23 2.64 2.35
C LEU A 11 -4.13 2.04 3.43
N GLY A 12 -5.22 2.73 3.74
CA GLY A 12 -6.27 2.25 4.64
C GLY A 12 -7.51 1.87 3.85
N THR A 13 -8.18 0.81 4.27
CA THR A 13 -9.52 0.44 3.79
C THR A 13 -10.54 1.08 4.71
N LEU A 14 -11.50 1.80 4.15
CA LEU A 14 -12.61 2.41 4.88
C LEU A 14 -13.90 1.67 4.53
N ASP A 15 -14.51 1.02 5.51
CA ASP A 15 -15.76 0.30 5.30
C ASP A 15 -16.92 1.27 5.04
N SER A 16 -17.87 0.87 4.19
CA SER A 16 -19.04 1.67 3.81
C SER A 16 -19.93 2.06 5.01
N GLY A 17 -19.88 1.26 6.08
CA GLY A 17 -20.60 1.51 7.33
C GLY A 17 -19.89 2.45 8.31
N HIS A 18 -18.63 2.82 8.09
CA HIS A 18 -17.89 3.65 9.06
C HIS A 18 -18.52 5.03 9.20
N ARG A 19 -18.69 5.49 10.44
CA ARG A 19 -19.25 6.83 10.76
C ARG A 19 -18.39 7.61 11.76
N GLY A 20 -17.30 7.01 12.23
CA GLY A 20 -16.36 7.69 13.12
C GLY A 20 -15.47 8.68 12.35
N GLU A 21 -14.56 9.31 13.10
CA GLU A 21 -13.50 10.11 12.51
C GLU A 21 -12.67 9.26 11.53
N ILE A 22 -12.26 9.87 10.42
CA ILE A 22 -11.38 9.26 9.43
C ILE A 22 -9.96 9.66 9.76
N CYS A 23 -9.14 8.67 10.10
CA CYS A 23 -7.73 8.86 10.42
C CYS A 23 -6.84 8.46 9.23
N VAL A 24 -5.74 9.18 9.03
CA VAL A 24 -4.72 8.84 8.03
C VAL A 24 -3.57 8.12 8.73
N LEU A 25 -3.28 6.89 8.28
CA LEU A 25 -2.12 6.14 8.75
C LEU A 25 -0.85 6.67 8.08
N ILE A 26 0.09 7.19 8.88
CA ILE A 26 1.32 7.79 8.40
C ILE A 26 2.51 7.19 9.14
N ASP A 27 3.54 6.81 8.40
CA ASP A 27 4.84 6.45 8.95
C ASP A 27 5.95 7.36 8.40
N LYS A 28 6.90 7.74 9.26
CA LYS A 28 8.05 8.53 8.84
C LYS A 28 9.18 7.60 8.42
N VAL A 29 9.40 7.50 7.11
CA VAL A 29 10.43 6.64 6.52
C VAL A 29 11.73 7.45 6.41
N SER A 30 12.54 7.45 7.47
CA SER A 30 13.92 7.95 7.44
C SER A 30 14.88 6.81 7.74
N LEU A 31 15.78 6.52 6.80
CA LEU A 31 16.82 5.49 6.93
C LEU A 31 18.16 6.04 7.46
N VAL A 32 18.26 7.34 7.71
CA VAL A 32 19.55 7.95 8.04
C VAL A 32 19.78 7.87 9.55
N LYS A 33 20.55 6.88 9.99
CA LYS A 33 21.26 6.93 11.28
C LYS A 33 22.21 8.13 11.23
N GLY A 34 21.88 9.23 11.89
CA GLY A 34 22.81 10.35 12.11
C GLY A 34 22.26 11.73 11.77
N GLU A 35 21.32 11.84 10.84
CA GLU A 35 20.50 13.06 10.75
C GLU A 35 19.41 12.95 11.80
N LEU A 36 19.57 13.73 12.89
CA LEU A 36 18.57 13.87 13.94
C LEU A 36 17.19 13.93 13.30
N MET A 37 16.25 13.16 13.85
CA MET A 37 14.84 13.15 13.48
C MET A 37 14.26 14.58 13.58
N LYS A 38 14.45 15.43 12.56
CA LYS A 38 13.81 16.74 12.52
C LYS A 38 12.29 16.49 12.47
N PRO A 39 11.52 16.99 13.44
CA PRO A 39 10.08 16.79 13.43
C PRO A 39 9.53 17.39 12.13
N GLN A 40 8.68 16.62 11.44
CA GLN A 40 7.95 17.17 10.30
C GLN A 40 6.69 17.81 10.87
N GLN A 41 6.62 19.14 10.80
CA GLN A 41 5.43 19.87 11.22
C GLN A 41 4.33 19.71 10.15
N LEU A 42 3.14 19.37 10.62
CA LEU A 42 1.92 19.36 9.83
C LEU A 42 0.96 20.37 10.45
N GLU A 43 0.52 21.32 9.64
CA GLU A 43 -0.44 22.33 10.09
C GLU A 43 -1.85 21.88 9.77
N LYS A 44 -2.81 22.29 10.61
CA LYS A 44 -4.23 22.04 10.36
C LYS A 44 -4.63 22.61 9.00
N GLY A 45 -5.32 21.80 8.20
CA GLY A 45 -5.72 22.17 6.83
C GLY A 45 -4.70 21.78 5.75
N THR A 46 -3.52 21.26 6.13
CA THR A 46 -2.59 20.67 5.16
C THR A 46 -3.24 19.45 4.49
N CYS A 47 -3.22 19.41 3.16
CA CYS A 47 -3.67 18.23 2.40
C CYS A 47 -2.61 17.12 2.48
N ILE A 48 -2.83 16.13 3.36
CA ILE A 48 -1.87 15.06 3.66
C ILE A 48 -2.20 13.71 3.03
N ALA A 49 -3.41 13.53 2.51
CA ALA A 49 -3.87 12.29 1.89
C ALA A 49 -5.01 12.56 0.90
N GLN A 50 -5.33 11.56 0.09
CA GLN A 50 -6.48 11.54 -0.80
C GLN A 50 -7.27 10.26 -0.59
N GLY A 51 -8.59 10.35 -0.59
CA GLY A 51 -9.48 9.19 -0.62
C GLY A 51 -9.81 8.81 -2.06
N VAL A 52 -9.90 7.51 -2.34
CA VAL A 52 -10.39 6.99 -3.62
C VAL A 52 -11.55 6.05 -3.33
N ILE A 53 -12.72 6.34 -3.89
CA ILE A 53 -13.90 5.49 -3.76
C ILE A 53 -13.95 4.58 -4.98
N VAL A 54 -13.99 3.27 -4.74
CA VAL A 54 -14.05 2.24 -5.78
C VAL A 54 -15.19 1.26 -5.46
N PRO A 55 -15.89 0.71 -6.46
CA PRO A 55 -16.80 -0.41 -6.24
C PRO A 55 -16.01 -1.62 -5.72
N VAL A 56 -16.65 -2.40 -4.85
CA VAL A 56 -16.08 -3.63 -4.30
C VAL A 56 -17.04 -4.77 -4.60
N GLU A 57 -16.51 -5.84 -5.20
CA GLU A 57 -17.25 -7.06 -5.47
C GLU A 57 -17.40 -7.87 -4.17
N THR A 58 -18.62 -8.35 -3.89
CA THR A 58 -18.92 -9.22 -2.76
C THR A 58 -18.97 -10.68 -3.23
N ALA A 59 -18.05 -11.51 -2.74
CA ALA A 59 -17.99 -12.92 -3.12
C ALA A 59 -18.64 -13.84 -2.08
N HIS A 60 -19.27 -14.91 -2.56
CA HIS A 60 -19.62 -16.07 -1.74
C HIS A 60 -18.52 -17.12 -1.90
N PHE A 61 -17.86 -17.46 -0.81
CA PHE A 61 -16.80 -18.47 -0.82
C PHE A 61 -17.40 -19.88 -0.83
N VAL A 62 -16.86 -20.75 -1.69
CA VAL A 62 -17.24 -22.17 -1.79
C VAL A 62 -15.97 -23.00 -1.62
N GLU A 63 -15.98 -23.92 -0.67
CA GLU A 63 -14.87 -24.83 -0.40
C GLU A 63 -14.83 -25.95 -1.45
N VAL A 64 -13.63 -26.29 -1.92
CA VAL A 64 -13.37 -27.35 -2.91
C VAL A 64 -12.05 -28.03 -2.59
N ASP A 65 -11.90 -29.30 -2.97
CA ASP A 65 -10.66 -30.04 -2.75
C ASP A 65 -9.49 -29.47 -3.60
N GLU A 66 -9.76 -29.08 -4.84
CA GLU A 66 -8.77 -28.56 -5.79
C GLU A 66 -9.33 -27.43 -6.67
N LEU A 67 -8.47 -26.47 -7.04
CA LEU A 67 -8.77 -25.41 -8.01
C LEU A 67 -8.40 -25.86 -9.42
N SER A 68 -9.11 -25.36 -10.43
CA SER A 68 -8.73 -25.57 -11.84
C SER A 68 -7.37 -24.94 -12.17
N ASP A 69 -6.65 -25.55 -13.11
CA ASP A 69 -5.39 -24.99 -13.63
C ASP A 69 -5.57 -23.58 -14.21
N SER A 70 -4.50 -22.79 -14.14
CA SER A 70 -4.41 -21.49 -14.80
C SER A 70 -3.05 -21.31 -15.46
N GLY A 71 -2.97 -20.47 -16.50
CA GLY A 71 -1.70 -20.17 -17.17
C GLY A 71 -0.64 -19.56 -16.24
N ARG A 72 -1.03 -19.06 -15.06
CA ARG A 72 -0.10 -18.54 -14.04
C ARG A 72 0.32 -19.61 -13.02
N GLY A 73 -0.53 -20.60 -12.74
CA GLY A 73 -0.29 -21.64 -11.74
C GLY A 73 0.15 -21.06 -10.39
N VAL A 74 1.18 -21.67 -9.81
CA VAL A 74 1.81 -21.24 -8.53
C VAL A 74 2.78 -20.05 -8.66
N GLY A 75 2.87 -19.44 -9.85
CA GLY A 75 3.82 -18.34 -10.11
C GLY A 75 3.47 -17.06 -9.35
N GLY A 76 4.41 -16.54 -8.57
CA GLY A 76 4.32 -15.28 -7.85
C GLY A 76 5.70 -14.70 -7.53
N PHE A 77 5.76 -13.58 -6.80
CA PHE A 77 7.00 -13.06 -6.21
C PHE A 77 8.20 -12.91 -7.18
N GLY A 78 7.95 -12.40 -8.39
CA GLY A 78 9.02 -12.24 -9.39
C GLY A 78 9.31 -13.48 -10.23
N SER A 79 8.38 -14.43 -10.32
CA SER A 79 8.49 -15.62 -11.18
C SER A 79 8.71 -15.32 -12.66
N THR A 80 8.31 -14.14 -13.14
CA THR A 80 8.57 -13.65 -14.51
C THR A 80 9.97 -13.07 -14.70
N GLY A 81 10.80 -13.12 -13.65
CA GLY A 81 12.14 -12.55 -13.63
C GLY A 81 12.17 -11.05 -13.42
N ILE A 82 13.35 -10.59 -13.02
CA ILE A 82 13.83 -9.22 -13.07
C ILE A 82 14.96 -9.24 -14.09
N ARG A 83 14.97 -8.36 -15.09
CA ARG A 83 15.91 -8.38 -16.23
C ARG A 83 17.28 -8.94 -15.81
N ARG A 84 17.74 -10.03 -16.45
CA ARG A 84 19.13 -10.49 -16.29
C ARG A 84 20.01 -9.32 -16.75
N ALA A 85 20.69 -8.67 -15.83
CA ALA A 85 21.76 -7.76 -16.20
C ALA A 85 22.75 -8.59 -17.05
N ASN A 86 22.96 -8.18 -18.29
CA ASN A 86 23.91 -8.81 -19.19
C ASN A 86 25.25 -8.92 -18.44
N LYS A 87 25.75 -10.14 -18.24
CA LYS A 87 27.16 -10.36 -17.87
C LYS A 87 27.98 -9.90 -19.08
N GLN A 88 28.63 -8.75 -18.96
CA GLN A 88 29.84 -8.46 -19.71
C GLN A 88 30.96 -9.37 -19.22
#